data_AF-A0A3S1DRG4-F1
#
_entry.id   AF-A0A3S1DRG4-F1
#
_cell.length_a   1.000
_cell.length_b   1.000
_cell.length_c   1.000
_cell.angle_alpha   90.00
_cell.angle_beta   90.00
_cell.angle_gamma   90.00
#
_symmetry.space_group_name_H-M   'P 1'
#
loop_
_entity.id
_entity.type
_entity.pdbx_description
1 polymer ?
#
loop_
_entity_poly.entity_id
_entity_poly.type
_entity_poly.pdbx_seq_one_letter_code
_entity_poly.pdbx_strand_id
1 'polypeptide(L)'
;MYEQLITLLEAARQRQEESYPGLSCGDMGISLVYALLAKGTGRDTWSNNSSRLLHHVLEQAAALEDISFDTGLSGIGWGVAWLAQQGQSPFTDTDTLLADVDEYLLLQPEGETTVSDLRRHLYFLQRLTGQHPENSRLMAAMAAQSVQLLLRAEEQLAGGRPLQLQEQAAFLQCLTQLPEDLRASLPADSMHRISDAVISAINITSDPWRKAYLALLLHAAGERVEQSSRLHQYRVHVAACLEATGHSLAEADNARLLLQLKVSALLYAAAPQPALRVYALTIVHELSGRTLRAGLYDGYAGVLAAYTCLEQPSLLRNWHSLIWADITVSHVPAVIHLIVGPGTNALIDRCLQSWRRLQEHGYTVRIWNDALIAAFLEEYYPFATAAFSHARNHGEASDIARYLIVHAFGGCYMDWDIELLLPDVFRDLTGRYPYGFLIIDPVNDTLASEAFAAGKGEPYLLSLAEDIVAIYNSGRRDTMLTPQYSGPYRMRDSLQLHRNSRQTQVPVKEMFVYDYAEIRTMPERTVTVPLIHYWLHTWMKPASPQPV
;
A
#
# COMPACT_ATOMS: atom_id res chain seq x y z
N MET A 1 -15.18 12.96 -22.19
CA MET A 1 -14.30 12.18 -21.30
C MET A 1 -14.37 12.68 -19.86
N TYR A 2 -14.10 13.96 -19.56
CA TYR A 2 -14.25 14.52 -18.19
C TYR A 2 -15.56 14.13 -17.51
N GLU A 3 -16.71 14.48 -18.09
CA GLU A 3 -18.03 14.20 -17.52
C GLU A 3 -18.27 12.70 -17.28
N GLN A 4 -17.74 11.85 -18.16
CA GLN A 4 -17.84 10.39 -18.02
C GLN A 4 -17.00 9.89 -16.83
N LEU A 5 -15.75 10.32 -16.71
CA LEU A 5 -14.88 9.95 -15.59
C LEU A 5 -15.43 10.47 -14.25
N ILE A 6 -16.04 11.65 -14.24
CA ILE A 6 -16.71 12.20 -13.06
C ILE A 6 -17.92 11.34 -12.68
N THR A 7 -18.76 10.97 -13.65
CA THR A 7 -19.91 10.08 -13.40
C THR A 7 -19.43 8.74 -12.82
N LEU A 8 -18.34 8.19 -13.35
CA LEU A 8 -17.73 6.95 -12.83
C LEU A 8 -17.18 7.11 -11.41
N LEU A 9 -16.51 8.22 -11.13
CA LEU A 9 -16.02 8.57 -9.79
C LEU A 9 -17.19 8.68 -8.79
N GLU A 10 -18.26 9.40 -9.13
CA GLU A 10 -19.43 9.55 -8.26
C GLU A 10 -20.15 8.23 -8.04
N ALA A 11 -20.31 7.41 -9.08
CA ALA A 11 -20.87 6.07 -8.96
C ALA A 11 -19.99 5.14 -8.13
N ALA A 12 -18.66 5.28 -8.18
CA ALA A 12 -17.74 4.53 -7.32
C ALA A 12 -17.83 4.98 -5.86
N ARG A 13 -17.95 6.29 -5.61
CA ARG A 13 -18.15 6.84 -4.26
C ARG A 13 -19.47 6.40 -3.64
N GLN A 14 -20.56 6.42 -4.40
CA GLN A 14 -21.87 5.95 -3.92
C GLN A 14 -21.88 4.46 -3.55
N ARG A 15 -20.98 3.66 -4.15
CA ARG A 15 -20.80 2.24 -3.82
C ARG A 15 -19.91 2.01 -2.60
N GLN A 16 -19.16 3.02 -2.14
CA GLN A 16 -18.42 2.94 -0.88
C GLN A 16 -19.40 3.26 0.24
N GLU A 17 -19.81 2.23 1.00
CA GLU A 17 -20.83 2.35 2.05
C GLU A 17 -20.42 3.29 3.20
N GLU A 18 -19.11 3.45 3.43
CA GLU A 18 -18.53 4.40 4.39
C GLU A 18 -17.54 5.34 3.70
N SER A 19 -17.70 6.65 3.93
CA SER A 19 -16.70 7.64 3.53
C SER A 19 -15.50 7.55 4.48
N TYR A 20 -14.32 7.43 3.88
CA TYR A 20 -13.05 7.41 4.59
C TYR A 20 -12.32 8.74 4.37
N PRO A 21 -11.74 9.40 5.39
CA PRO A 21 -11.21 10.76 5.25
C PRO A 21 -9.83 10.82 4.57
N GLY A 22 -9.12 9.69 4.46
CA GLY A 22 -7.73 9.64 4.03
C GLY A 22 -7.40 10.12 2.62
N LEU A 23 -6.11 10.25 2.33
CA LEU A 23 -5.58 10.79 1.07
C LEU A 23 -5.65 9.78 -0.10
N SER A 24 -5.28 8.53 0.13
CA SER A 24 -5.06 7.55 -0.94
C SER A 24 -6.36 7.00 -1.52
N CYS A 25 -7.27 6.60 -0.64
CA CYS A 25 -8.54 5.95 -0.98
C CYS A 25 -9.77 6.74 -0.49
N GLY A 26 -9.57 7.91 0.11
CA GLY A 26 -10.60 8.66 0.82
C GLY A 26 -10.98 10.01 0.21
N ASP A 27 -11.87 10.71 0.91
CA ASP A 27 -12.48 11.97 0.49
C ASP A 27 -11.46 13.12 0.42
N MET A 28 -10.34 13.08 1.15
CA MET A 28 -9.26 14.06 1.01
C MET A 28 -8.66 13.98 -0.41
N GLY A 29 -8.31 12.79 -0.86
CA GLY A 29 -7.76 12.59 -2.21
C GLY A 29 -8.72 13.04 -3.31
N ILE A 30 -10.01 12.73 -3.14
CA ILE A 30 -11.07 13.14 -4.07
C ILE A 30 -11.25 14.67 -4.06
N SER A 31 -11.18 15.30 -2.90
CA SER A 31 -11.24 16.76 -2.76
C SER A 31 -10.11 17.45 -3.54
N LEU A 32 -8.89 16.91 -3.50
CA LEU A 32 -7.76 17.41 -4.27
C LEU A 32 -8.01 17.33 -5.78
N VAL A 33 -8.67 16.28 -6.25
CA VAL A 33 -9.02 16.13 -7.67
C VAL A 33 -10.12 17.09 -8.09
N TYR A 34 -11.09 17.39 -7.23
CA TYR A 34 -12.06 18.45 -7.54
C TYR A 34 -11.40 19.83 -7.58
N ALA A 35 -10.44 20.13 -6.70
CA ALA A 35 -9.67 21.37 -6.79
C ALA A 35 -8.83 21.44 -8.08
N LEU A 36 -8.25 20.31 -8.52
CA LEU A 36 -7.59 20.18 -9.83
C LEU A 36 -8.52 20.56 -10.97
N LEU A 37 -9.71 19.98 -11.00
CA LEU A 37 -10.70 20.24 -12.04
C LEU A 37 -11.21 21.67 -12.00
N ALA A 38 -11.38 22.26 -10.80
CA ALA A 38 -11.74 23.66 -10.65
C ALA A 38 -10.69 24.56 -11.31
N LYS A 39 -9.41 24.35 -10.98
CA LYS A 39 -8.29 25.12 -11.54
C LYS A 39 -8.14 24.91 -13.05
N GLY A 40 -8.33 23.69 -13.53
CA GLY A 40 -8.21 23.39 -14.95
C GLY A 40 -9.40 23.90 -15.78
N THR A 41 -10.62 23.70 -15.32
CA THR A 41 -11.82 24.01 -16.11
C THR A 41 -12.40 25.40 -15.84
N GLY A 42 -12.01 26.05 -14.75
CA GLY A 42 -12.57 27.33 -14.30
C GLY A 42 -14.02 27.25 -13.82
N ARG A 43 -14.53 26.06 -13.48
CA ARG A 43 -15.92 25.87 -13.04
C ARG A 43 -16.05 25.84 -11.52
N ASP A 44 -16.90 26.71 -10.99
CA ASP A 44 -17.18 26.84 -9.55
C ASP A 44 -17.79 25.58 -8.93
N THR A 45 -18.51 24.77 -9.72
CA THR A 45 -19.08 23.50 -9.27
C THR A 45 -18.04 22.57 -8.64
N TRP A 46 -16.83 22.54 -9.21
CA TRP A 46 -15.76 21.69 -8.69
C TRP A 46 -15.11 22.28 -7.43
N SER A 47 -14.96 23.61 -7.36
CA SER A 47 -14.49 24.28 -6.15
C SER A 47 -15.44 24.06 -4.97
N ASN A 48 -16.76 24.13 -5.22
CA ASN A 48 -17.79 23.84 -4.23
C ASN A 48 -17.75 22.38 -3.76
N ASN A 49 -17.56 21.42 -4.69
CA ASN A 49 -17.45 20.01 -4.34
C ASN A 49 -16.19 19.70 -3.52
N SER A 50 -15.05 20.29 -3.88
CA SER A 50 -13.80 20.18 -3.12
C SER A 50 -13.98 20.72 -1.70
N SER A 51 -14.54 21.93 -1.56
CA SER A 51 -14.77 22.57 -0.26
C SER A 51 -15.69 21.75 0.63
N ARG A 52 -16.83 21.27 0.08
CA ARG A 52 -17.78 20.42 0.82
C ARG A 52 -17.13 19.15 1.34
N LEU A 53 -16.33 18.47 0.50
CA LEU A 53 -15.62 17.26 0.92
C LEU A 53 -14.57 17.55 1.98
N LEU A 54 -13.83 18.65 1.82
CA LEU A 54 -12.78 19.00 2.76
C LEU A 54 -13.33 19.29 4.15
N HIS A 55 -14.49 19.95 4.26
CA HIS A 55 -15.17 20.11 5.54
C HIS A 55 -15.52 18.76 6.19
N HIS A 56 -16.06 17.83 5.41
CA HIS A 56 -16.39 16.49 5.90
C HIS A 56 -15.17 15.71 6.39
N VAL A 57 -14.06 15.77 5.63
CA VAL A 57 -12.78 15.15 6.01
C VAL A 57 -12.29 15.68 7.35
N LEU A 58 -12.36 17.00 7.58
CA LEU A 58 -11.88 17.61 8.82
C LEU A 58 -12.77 17.28 10.03
N GLU A 59 -14.08 17.16 9.84
CA GLU A 59 -15.00 16.69 10.88
C GLU A 59 -14.64 15.27 11.33
N GLN A 60 -14.26 14.39 10.41
CA GLN A 60 -13.82 13.03 10.72
C GLN A 60 -12.40 12.97 11.29
N ALA A 61 -11.50 13.85 10.82
CA ALA A 61 -10.10 13.87 11.25
C ALA A 61 -9.95 14.09 12.76
N ALA A 62 -10.87 14.82 13.39
CA ALA A 62 -10.85 15.10 14.83
C ALA A 62 -10.94 13.84 15.72
N ALA A 63 -11.46 12.73 15.20
CA ALA A 63 -11.58 11.45 15.90
C ALA A 63 -10.55 10.40 15.44
N LEU A 64 -9.64 10.76 14.54
CA LEU A 64 -8.71 9.82 13.92
C LEU A 64 -7.44 9.68 14.75
N GLU A 65 -7.06 8.44 15.09
CA GLU A 65 -5.78 8.14 15.73
C GLU A 65 -4.70 7.72 14.72
N ASP A 66 -5.10 7.33 13.50
CA ASP A 66 -4.19 6.93 12.43
C ASP A 66 -3.33 8.12 11.99
N ILE A 67 -2.01 7.99 12.11
CA ILE A 67 -1.02 9.01 11.72
C ILE A 67 -0.47 8.81 10.31
N SER A 68 -0.86 7.73 9.63
CA SER A 68 -0.31 7.36 8.32
C SER A 68 -0.58 8.44 7.26
N PHE A 69 0.24 8.44 6.21
CA PHE A 69 0.10 9.40 5.12
C PHE A 69 -1.01 9.00 4.14
N ASP A 70 -1.25 7.70 3.98
CA ASP A 70 -2.23 7.22 3.02
C ASP A 70 -3.65 7.40 3.52
N THR A 71 -3.85 7.08 4.80
CA THR A 71 -5.18 6.94 5.37
C THR A 71 -5.41 7.88 6.57
N GLY A 72 -4.33 8.31 7.22
CA GLY A 72 -4.36 9.05 8.47
C GLY A 72 -4.18 10.57 8.40
N LEU A 73 -3.93 11.14 9.58
CA LEU A 73 -3.80 12.57 9.84
C LEU A 73 -2.69 13.25 9.03
N SER A 74 -1.56 12.60 8.80
CA SER A 74 -0.47 13.22 8.04
C SER A 74 -0.83 13.41 6.56
N GLY A 75 -1.60 12.50 5.98
CA GLY A 75 -2.13 12.64 4.63
C GLY A 75 -3.16 13.74 4.50
N ILE A 76 -4.07 13.83 5.47
CA ILE A 76 -5.09 14.88 5.55
C ILE A 76 -4.43 16.25 5.71
N GLY A 77 -3.53 16.38 6.68
CA GLY A 77 -2.77 17.60 6.91
C GLY A 77 -1.96 18.02 5.67
N TRP A 78 -1.31 17.05 5.02
CA TRP A 78 -0.59 17.29 3.78
C TRP A 78 -1.52 17.83 2.69
N GLY A 79 -2.68 17.23 2.51
CA GLY A 79 -3.69 17.68 1.55
C GLY A 79 -4.19 19.10 1.80
N VAL A 80 -4.45 19.46 3.07
CA VAL A 80 -4.87 20.82 3.48
C VAL A 80 -3.77 21.84 3.20
N ALA A 81 -2.54 21.58 3.67
CA ALA A 81 -1.39 22.47 3.47
C ALA A 81 -1.10 22.65 1.98
N TRP A 82 -1.19 21.57 1.21
CA TRP A 82 -1.01 21.57 -0.22
C TRP A 82 -2.09 22.43 -0.93
N LEU A 83 -3.37 22.32 -0.56
CA LEU A 83 -4.45 23.17 -1.11
C LEU A 83 -4.24 24.66 -0.82
N ALA A 84 -3.79 24.98 0.39
CA ALA A 84 -3.51 26.35 0.80
C ALA A 84 -2.42 26.99 -0.08
N GLN A 85 -1.32 26.26 -0.29
CA GLN A 85 -0.22 26.73 -1.15
C GLN A 85 -0.64 26.91 -2.61
N GLN A 86 -1.66 26.20 -3.06
CA GLN A 86 -2.22 26.39 -4.40
C GLN A 86 -3.25 27.51 -4.51
N GLY A 87 -3.57 28.20 -3.40
CA GLY A 87 -4.64 29.18 -3.35
C GLY A 87 -6.01 28.56 -3.64
N GLN A 88 -6.20 27.30 -3.25
CA GLN A 88 -7.44 26.53 -3.44
C GLN A 88 -8.06 26.09 -2.10
N SER A 89 -7.43 26.41 -0.97
CA SER A 89 -8.01 26.16 0.35
C SER A 89 -9.23 27.06 0.57
N PRO A 90 -10.36 26.52 1.05
CA PRO A 90 -11.48 27.33 1.51
C PRO A 90 -11.19 28.01 2.86
N PHE A 91 -10.10 27.65 3.52
CA PHE A 91 -9.70 28.19 4.83
C PHE A 91 -8.67 29.32 4.67
N THR A 92 -8.89 30.39 5.42
CA THR A 92 -8.02 31.57 5.45
C THR A 92 -6.77 31.38 6.32
N ASP A 93 -6.85 30.52 7.33
CA ASP A 93 -5.76 30.23 8.27
C ASP A 93 -5.62 28.72 8.45
N THR A 94 -4.74 28.12 7.64
CA THR A 94 -4.42 26.69 7.76
C THR A 94 -3.42 26.40 8.88
N ASP A 95 -2.74 27.41 9.43
CA ASP A 95 -1.79 27.20 10.53
C ASP A 95 -2.53 26.89 11.82
N THR A 96 -3.57 27.65 12.13
CA THR A 96 -4.45 27.35 13.27
C THR A 96 -5.16 26.01 13.08
N LEU A 97 -5.62 25.71 11.86
CA LEU A 97 -6.33 24.47 11.57
C LEU A 97 -5.46 23.22 11.77
N LEU A 98 -4.17 23.32 11.46
CA LEU A 98 -3.25 22.18 11.49
C LEU A 98 -2.41 22.11 12.77
N ALA A 99 -2.53 23.07 13.68
CA ALA A 99 -1.70 23.15 14.88
C ALA A 99 -1.76 21.86 15.75
N ASP A 100 -2.94 21.30 15.95
CA ASP A 100 -3.12 20.08 16.74
C ASP A 100 -2.49 18.86 16.03
N VAL A 101 -2.60 18.80 14.71
CA VAL A 101 -1.97 17.75 13.88
C VAL A 101 -0.45 17.89 13.90
N ASP A 102 0.06 19.12 13.79
CA ASP A 102 1.48 19.46 13.86
C ASP A 102 2.09 18.96 15.17
N GLU A 103 1.46 19.29 16.30
CA GLU A 103 1.91 18.88 17.63
C GLU A 103 1.79 17.36 17.83
N TYR A 104 0.66 16.76 17.46
CA TYR A 104 0.43 15.33 17.64
C TYR A 104 1.42 14.47 16.85
N LEU A 105 1.73 14.85 15.60
CA LEU A 105 2.67 14.11 14.76
C LEU A 105 4.13 14.27 15.23
N LEU A 106 4.51 15.44 15.75
CA LEU A 106 5.84 15.69 16.29
C LEU A 106 6.16 14.88 17.56
N LEU A 107 5.12 14.53 18.34
CA LEU A 107 5.24 13.73 19.56
C LEU A 107 5.35 12.23 19.30
N GLN A 108 5.12 11.77 18.06
CA GLN A 108 5.18 10.35 17.74
C GLN A 108 6.62 9.84 17.81
N PRO A 109 6.87 8.68 18.44
CA PRO A 109 8.22 8.14 18.57
C PRO A 109 8.80 7.81 17.19
N GLU A 110 10.07 8.14 16.99
CA GLU A 110 10.80 7.80 15.76
C GLU A 110 11.64 6.55 15.99
N GLY A 111 11.37 5.49 15.21
CA GLY A 111 12.09 4.22 15.25
C GLY A 111 13.12 4.10 14.12
N GLU A 112 13.22 2.91 13.53
CA GLU A 112 13.89 2.72 12.24
C GLU A 112 13.18 3.52 11.15
N THR A 113 13.91 4.03 10.16
CA THR A 113 13.28 4.72 9.02
C THR A 113 12.43 3.75 8.21
N THR A 114 11.11 3.87 8.32
CA THR A 114 10.14 3.11 7.51
C THR A 114 9.57 3.96 6.37
N VAL A 115 8.86 3.32 5.43
CA VAL A 115 8.05 4.03 4.41
C VAL A 115 7.05 4.98 5.06
N SER A 116 6.43 4.55 6.17
CA SER A 116 5.46 5.35 6.90
C SER A 116 6.10 6.61 7.48
N ASP A 117 7.31 6.49 8.04
CA ASP A 117 8.04 7.65 8.56
C ASP A 117 8.45 8.62 7.45
N LEU A 118 8.97 8.12 6.33
CA LEU A 118 9.31 8.94 5.16
C LEU A 118 8.08 9.68 4.62
N ARG A 119 6.95 8.98 4.50
CA ARG A 119 5.71 9.59 4.01
C ARG A 119 5.12 10.58 5.02
N ARG A 120 5.18 10.31 6.33
CA ARG A 120 4.82 11.30 7.35
C ARG A 120 5.65 12.57 7.21
N HIS A 121 6.93 12.47 6.89
CA HIS A 121 7.76 13.66 6.71
C HIS A 121 7.49 14.42 5.42
N LEU A 122 6.80 13.84 4.43
CA LEU A 122 6.26 14.62 3.31
C LEU A 122 5.28 15.69 3.82
N TYR A 123 4.50 15.40 4.87
CA TYR A 123 3.68 16.41 5.54
C TYR A 123 4.51 17.56 6.10
N PHE A 124 5.56 17.26 6.87
CA PHE A 124 6.44 18.29 7.44
C PHE A 124 7.11 19.14 6.37
N LEU A 125 7.64 18.53 5.31
CA LEU A 125 8.26 19.25 4.20
C LEU A 125 7.23 20.12 3.45
N GLN A 126 6.01 19.62 3.28
CA GLN A 126 4.90 20.40 2.75
C GLN A 126 4.59 21.60 3.66
N ARG A 127 4.58 21.45 4.99
CA ARG A 127 4.39 22.58 5.92
C ARG A 127 5.53 23.61 5.81
N LEU A 128 6.79 23.14 5.78
CA LEU A 128 7.98 23.99 5.73
C LEU A 128 8.12 24.81 4.44
N THR A 129 7.56 24.31 3.33
CA THR A 129 7.55 25.04 2.05
C THR A 129 6.46 26.09 1.97
N GLY A 130 5.50 26.09 2.90
CA GLY A 130 4.47 27.12 3.00
C GLY A 130 4.99 28.41 3.65
N GLN A 131 4.46 29.55 3.23
CA GLN A 131 4.80 30.85 3.84
C GLN A 131 4.04 31.03 5.17
N HIS A 132 4.60 30.51 6.27
CA HIS A 132 3.97 30.50 7.59
C HIS A 132 4.80 31.28 8.63
N PRO A 133 4.58 32.59 8.81
CA PRO A 133 5.41 33.44 9.67
C PRO A 133 5.21 33.24 11.18
N GLU A 134 4.12 32.60 11.64
CA GLU A 134 3.71 32.64 13.06
C GLU A 134 4.19 31.44 13.90
N ASN A 135 4.66 30.34 13.31
CA ASN A 135 4.93 29.07 14.02
C ASN A 135 6.41 28.61 14.02
N SER A 136 7.34 29.56 14.23
CA SER A 136 8.79 29.31 14.07
C SER A 136 9.36 28.13 14.88
N ARG A 137 8.82 27.84 16.07
CA ARG A 137 9.30 26.73 16.92
C ARG A 137 8.89 25.36 16.40
N LEU A 138 7.62 25.18 16.04
CA LEU A 138 7.13 23.91 15.48
C LEU A 138 7.79 23.66 14.12
N MET A 139 7.92 24.70 13.29
CA MET A 139 8.64 24.59 12.01
C MET A 139 10.11 24.20 12.22
N ALA A 140 10.81 24.79 13.20
CA ALA A 140 12.18 24.37 13.51
C ALA A 140 12.27 22.90 13.96
N ALA A 141 11.30 22.42 14.74
CA ALA A 141 11.26 21.02 15.17
C ALA A 141 11.00 20.07 14.00
N MET A 142 10.05 20.39 13.12
CA MET A 142 9.77 19.65 11.89
C MET A 142 11.00 19.57 10.98
N ALA A 143 11.67 20.71 10.77
CA ALA A 143 12.90 20.78 10.00
C ALA A 143 14.00 19.87 10.56
N ALA A 144 14.18 19.89 11.88
CA ALA A 144 15.16 19.05 12.56
C ALA A 144 14.85 17.54 12.38
N GLN A 145 13.59 17.13 12.58
CA GLN A 145 13.18 15.73 12.39
C GLN A 145 13.34 15.29 10.92
N SER A 146 12.93 16.11 9.95
CA SER A 146 13.13 15.84 8.51
C SER A 146 14.59 15.63 8.13
N VAL A 147 15.50 16.48 8.62
CA VAL A 147 16.94 16.32 8.37
C VAL A 147 17.48 15.05 9.02
N GLN A 148 17.12 14.78 10.27
CA GLN A 148 17.57 13.57 10.99
C GLN A 148 17.07 12.28 10.32
N LEU A 149 15.84 12.26 9.82
CA LEU A 149 15.31 11.12 9.07
C LEU A 149 16.10 10.87 7.80
N LEU A 150 16.41 11.93 7.04
CA LEU A 150 17.16 11.80 5.79
C LEU A 150 18.58 11.25 6.03
N LEU A 151 19.24 11.71 7.10
CA LEU A 151 20.55 11.21 7.51
C LEU A 151 20.49 9.73 7.93
N ARG A 152 19.48 9.32 8.70
CA ARG A 152 19.29 7.90 9.07
C ARG A 152 19.04 7.01 7.85
N ALA A 153 18.18 7.45 6.94
CA ALA A 153 17.91 6.71 5.69
C ALA A 153 19.19 6.55 4.86
N GLU A 154 20.04 7.59 4.83
CA GLU A 154 21.34 7.54 4.19
C GLU A 154 22.29 6.55 4.89
N GLU A 155 22.35 6.55 6.22
CA GLU A 155 23.17 5.59 6.99
C GLU A 155 22.73 4.14 6.74
N GLN A 156 21.42 3.88 6.67
CA GLN A 156 20.89 2.57 6.33
C GLN A 156 21.29 2.12 4.92
N LEU A 157 21.27 3.05 3.95
CA LEU A 157 21.75 2.81 2.60
C LEU A 157 23.26 2.51 2.57
N ALA A 158 24.06 3.27 3.32
CA ALA A 158 25.50 3.07 3.42
C ALA A 158 25.86 1.75 4.14
N GLY A 159 25.04 1.31 5.09
CA GLY A 159 25.19 0.04 5.81
C GLY A 159 24.85 -1.21 4.99
N GLY A 160 24.48 -1.06 3.71
CA GLY A 160 24.20 -2.17 2.81
C GLY A 160 22.81 -2.80 2.98
N ARG A 161 21.90 -2.17 3.73
CA ARG A 161 20.48 -2.56 3.73
C ARG A 161 19.87 -2.11 2.40
N PRO A 162 19.40 -3.04 1.54
CA PRO A 162 18.69 -2.65 0.34
C PRO A 162 17.36 -2.00 0.75
N LEU A 163 17.18 -0.71 0.47
CA LEU A 163 15.87 -0.08 0.61
C LEU A 163 14.90 -0.76 -0.35
N GLN A 164 13.68 -1.01 0.11
CA GLN A 164 12.59 -1.41 -0.75
C GLN A 164 12.25 -0.28 -1.72
N LEU A 165 11.68 -0.63 -2.88
CA LEU A 165 11.27 0.34 -3.88
C LEU A 165 10.38 1.48 -3.31
N GLN A 166 9.54 1.15 -2.32
CA GLN A 166 8.65 2.10 -1.66
C GLN A 166 9.43 3.13 -0.83
N GLU A 167 10.43 2.65 -0.08
CA GLU A 167 11.31 3.50 0.74
C GLU A 167 12.13 4.42 -0.17
N GLN A 168 12.67 3.90 -1.27
CA GLN A 168 13.41 4.69 -2.26
C GLN A 168 12.55 5.79 -2.88
N ALA A 169 11.30 5.47 -3.25
CA ALA A 169 10.38 6.44 -3.83
C ALA A 169 9.99 7.53 -2.83
N ALA A 170 9.60 7.15 -1.59
CA ALA A 170 9.24 8.09 -0.54
C ALA A 170 10.43 8.98 -0.15
N PHE A 171 11.62 8.41 -0.11
CA PHE A 171 12.85 9.12 0.16
C PHE A 171 13.17 10.15 -0.93
N LEU A 172 13.12 9.77 -2.21
CA LEU A 172 13.27 10.71 -3.32
C LEU A 172 12.24 11.84 -3.27
N GLN A 173 11.00 11.55 -2.88
CA GLN A 173 9.96 12.58 -2.72
C GLN A 173 10.28 13.56 -1.60
N CYS A 174 10.87 13.09 -0.50
CA CYS A 174 11.34 13.99 0.55
C CYS A 174 12.41 14.92 0.00
N LEU A 175 13.35 14.41 -0.80
CA LEU A 175 14.40 15.25 -1.41
C LEU A 175 13.84 16.27 -2.40
N THR A 176 12.84 15.89 -3.21
CA THR A 176 12.19 16.83 -4.14
C THR A 176 11.45 17.94 -3.42
N GLN A 177 11.02 17.74 -2.18
CA GLN A 177 10.32 18.74 -1.38
C GLN A 177 11.22 19.48 -0.38
N LEU A 178 12.47 19.04 -0.18
CA LEU A 178 13.39 19.64 0.79
C LEU A 178 13.71 21.11 0.45
N PRO A 179 13.40 22.07 1.35
CA PRO A 179 13.80 23.47 1.24
C PRO A 179 15.32 23.66 1.06
N GLU A 180 15.73 24.73 0.38
CA GLU A 180 17.16 24.97 0.06
C GLU A 180 18.04 25.17 1.30
N ASP A 181 17.54 25.86 2.32
CA ASP A 181 18.20 26.10 3.59
C ASP A 181 18.41 24.79 4.38
N LEU A 182 17.40 23.90 4.39
CA LEU A 182 17.54 22.58 4.99
C LEU A 182 18.46 21.67 4.19
N ARG A 183 18.45 21.78 2.85
CA ARG A 183 19.39 21.07 1.99
C ARG A 183 20.83 21.47 2.28
N ALA A 184 21.09 22.76 2.52
CA ALA A 184 22.41 23.25 2.92
C ALA A 184 22.87 22.73 4.28
N SER A 185 21.95 22.22 5.11
CA SER A 185 22.25 21.61 6.40
C SER A 185 22.65 20.13 6.30
N LEU A 186 22.46 19.50 5.14
CA LEU A 186 22.96 18.14 4.89
C LEU A 186 24.47 18.16 4.62
N PRO A 187 25.21 17.10 4.99
CA PRO A 187 26.60 16.94 4.60
C PRO A 187 26.78 17.05 3.08
N ALA A 188 27.86 17.67 2.62
CA ALA A 188 28.11 17.97 1.21
C ALA A 188 28.01 16.73 0.29
N ASP A 189 28.44 15.57 0.80
CA ASP A 189 28.45 14.31 0.05
C ASP A 189 27.14 13.51 0.19
N SER A 190 26.24 13.89 1.08
CA SER A 190 25.00 13.13 1.34
C SER A 190 24.13 13.03 0.11
N MET A 191 23.93 14.15 -0.60
CA MET A 191 23.17 14.16 -1.85
C MET A 191 23.78 13.26 -2.93
N HIS A 192 25.11 13.14 -2.95
CA HIS A 192 25.81 12.25 -3.87
C HIS A 192 25.57 10.78 -3.53
N ARG A 193 25.78 10.39 -2.27
CA ARG A 193 25.56 9.01 -1.80
C ARG A 193 24.12 8.57 -1.99
N ILE A 194 23.18 9.47 -1.69
CA ILE A 194 21.76 9.27 -1.89
C ILE A 194 21.43 9.04 -3.37
N SER A 195 21.93 9.91 -4.25
CA SER A 195 21.71 9.77 -5.70
C SER A 195 22.27 8.44 -6.21
N ASP A 196 23.48 8.07 -5.79
CA ASP A 196 24.14 6.83 -6.22
C ASP A 196 23.38 5.58 -5.75
N ALA A 197 22.85 5.59 -4.53
CA ALA A 197 22.01 4.51 -4.01
C ALA A 197 20.71 4.34 -4.83
N VAL A 198 20.06 5.44 -5.20
CA VAL A 198 18.86 5.41 -6.04
C VAL A 198 19.18 4.94 -7.46
N ILE A 199 20.29 5.38 -8.05
CA ILE A 199 20.73 4.91 -9.38
C ILE A 199 20.95 3.39 -9.34
N SER A 200 21.63 2.90 -8.30
CA SER A 200 21.82 1.46 -8.10
C SER A 200 20.48 0.73 -8.06
N ALA A 201 19.51 1.28 -7.33
CA ALA A 201 18.17 0.72 -7.24
C ALA A 201 17.38 0.71 -8.58
N ILE A 202 17.49 1.78 -9.37
CA ILE A 202 16.92 1.84 -10.71
C ILE A 202 17.50 0.73 -11.59
N ASN A 203 18.80 0.49 -11.49
CA ASN A 203 19.50 -0.49 -12.31
C ASN A 203 19.09 -1.93 -11.98
N ILE A 204 18.83 -2.26 -10.71
CA ILE A 204 18.41 -3.60 -10.28
C ILE A 204 16.91 -3.88 -10.47
N THR A 205 16.08 -2.83 -10.58
CA THR A 205 14.64 -3.02 -10.84
C THR A 205 14.46 -3.74 -12.19
N SER A 206 13.50 -4.66 -12.33
CA SER A 206 13.26 -5.34 -13.63
C SER A 206 12.08 -4.72 -14.41
N ASP A 207 11.17 -4.05 -13.71
CA ASP A 207 9.98 -3.42 -14.30
C ASP A 207 10.34 -2.06 -14.94
N PRO A 208 10.19 -1.89 -16.27
CA PRO A 208 10.55 -0.66 -16.97
C PRO A 208 9.72 0.55 -16.53
N TRP A 209 8.48 0.36 -16.07
CA TRP A 209 7.63 1.48 -15.63
C TRP A 209 8.02 1.98 -14.25
N ARG A 210 8.42 1.07 -13.36
CA ARG A 210 9.00 1.44 -12.06
C ARG A 210 10.36 2.13 -12.24
N LYS A 211 11.18 1.69 -13.20
CA LYS A 211 12.42 2.40 -13.57
C LYS A 211 12.13 3.81 -14.06
N ALA A 212 11.21 3.97 -15.01
CA ALA A 212 10.82 5.26 -15.56
C ALA A 212 10.35 6.21 -14.45
N TYR A 213 9.56 5.68 -13.52
CA TYR A 213 9.06 6.43 -12.38
C TYR A 213 10.19 6.92 -11.45
N LEU A 214 11.07 6.02 -10.99
CA LEU A 214 12.20 6.39 -10.15
C LEU A 214 13.14 7.38 -10.87
N ALA A 215 13.35 7.20 -12.18
CA ALA A 215 14.15 8.12 -12.98
C ALA A 215 13.53 9.52 -13.06
N LEU A 216 12.20 9.63 -13.13
CA LEU A 216 11.48 10.91 -13.07
C LEU A 216 11.64 11.58 -11.70
N LEU A 217 11.49 10.82 -10.61
CA LEU A 217 11.68 11.35 -9.26
C LEU A 217 13.11 11.87 -9.06
N LEU A 218 14.09 11.08 -9.51
CA LEU A 218 15.49 11.46 -9.43
C LEU A 218 15.82 12.65 -10.33
N HIS A 219 15.21 12.74 -11.51
CA HIS A 219 15.32 13.92 -12.38
C HIS A 219 14.78 15.16 -11.69
N ALA A 220 13.58 15.09 -11.11
CA ALA A 220 12.98 16.20 -10.38
C ALA A 220 13.80 16.61 -9.14
N ALA A 221 14.38 15.64 -8.43
CA ALA A 221 15.28 15.91 -7.31
C ALA A 221 16.56 16.60 -7.81
N GLY A 222 17.10 16.13 -8.94
CA GLY A 222 18.33 16.63 -9.55
C GLY A 222 18.21 18.01 -10.20
N GLU A 223 17.04 18.41 -10.73
CA GLU A 223 16.81 19.77 -11.24
C GLU A 223 17.04 20.83 -10.16
N ARG A 224 16.85 20.49 -8.88
CA ARG A 224 17.14 21.36 -7.74
C ARG A 224 18.61 21.36 -7.29
N VAL A 225 19.46 20.49 -7.85
CA VAL A 225 20.85 20.27 -7.41
C VAL A 225 21.89 20.79 -8.43
N GLU A 226 21.47 21.41 -9.53
CA GLU A 226 22.36 22.01 -10.56
C GLU A 226 23.46 21.07 -11.11
N GLN A 227 23.23 19.75 -11.19
CA GLN A 227 24.22 18.80 -11.75
C GLN A 227 23.86 18.32 -13.17
N SER A 228 24.31 19.10 -14.16
CA SER A 228 23.94 18.98 -15.59
C SER A 228 24.36 17.67 -16.29
N SER A 229 25.45 17.02 -15.89
CA SER A 229 25.98 15.82 -16.60
C SER A 229 25.20 14.54 -16.29
N ARG A 230 24.73 14.36 -15.04
CA ARG A 230 23.90 13.21 -14.63
C ARG A 230 22.45 13.36 -15.07
N LEU A 231 21.94 14.60 -15.12
CA LEU A 231 20.62 14.92 -15.71
C LEU A 231 20.46 14.41 -17.15
N HIS A 232 21.54 14.42 -17.93
CA HIS A 232 21.54 13.86 -19.28
C HIS A 232 21.35 12.33 -19.30
N GLN A 233 22.01 11.59 -18.39
CA GLN A 233 21.84 10.13 -18.27
C GLN A 233 20.40 9.74 -17.89
N TYR A 234 19.74 10.54 -17.05
CA TYR A 234 18.33 10.30 -16.70
C TYR A 234 17.37 10.53 -17.87
N ARG A 235 17.61 11.56 -18.69
CA ARG A 235 16.85 11.76 -19.93
C ARG A 235 17.00 10.58 -20.89
N VAL A 236 18.19 10.01 -20.99
CA VAL A 236 18.44 8.78 -21.78
C VAL A 236 17.68 7.58 -21.20
N HIS A 237 17.64 7.42 -19.87
CA HIS A 237 16.88 6.32 -19.24
C HIS A 237 15.37 6.47 -19.41
N VAL A 238 14.86 7.69 -19.26
CA VAL A 238 13.45 8.01 -19.54
C VAL A 238 13.11 7.73 -21.01
N ALA A 239 13.96 8.12 -21.95
CA ALA A 239 13.79 7.83 -23.37
C ALA A 239 13.84 6.32 -23.68
N ALA A 240 14.77 5.58 -23.09
CA ALA A 240 14.85 4.13 -23.23
C ALA A 240 13.62 3.42 -22.62
N CYS A 241 13.09 3.93 -21.50
CA CYS A 241 11.84 3.42 -20.94
C CYS A 241 10.69 3.63 -21.92
N LEU A 242 10.57 4.83 -22.52
CA LEU A 242 9.56 5.17 -23.53
C LEU A 242 9.58 4.21 -24.73
N GLU A 243 10.76 3.87 -25.23
CA GLU A 243 10.93 2.91 -26.34
C GLU A 243 10.57 1.47 -25.95
N ALA A 244 10.81 1.09 -24.69
CA ALA A 244 10.52 -0.25 -24.17
C ALA A 244 9.03 -0.48 -23.83
N THR A 245 8.17 0.55 -23.88
CA THR A 245 6.77 0.48 -23.39
C THR A 245 5.78 -0.33 -24.25
N GLY A 246 6.27 -1.10 -25.24
CA GLY A 246 5.46 -2.00 -26.07
C GLY A 246 4.93 -3.23 -25.32
N HIS A 247 3.97 -3.04 -24.41
CA HIS A 247 3.25 -4.11 -23.74
C HIS A 247 1.74 -4.05 -24.01
N SER A 248 1.13 -5.23 -24.10
CA SER A 248 -0.31 -5.41 -24.27
C SER A 248 -1.08 -4.81 -23.09
N LEU A 249 -2.03 -3.90 -23.37
CA LEU A 249 -2.93 -3.32 -22.36
C LEU A 249 -3.96 -4.34 -21.86
N ALA A 250 -4.32 -5.33 -22.69
CA ALA A 250 -5.38 -6.29 -22.40
C ALA A 250 -5.05 -7.23 -21.22
N GLU A 251 -3.77 -7.48 -20.97
CA GLU A 251 -3.31 -8.42 -19.91
C GLU A 251 -2.87 -7.69 -18.63
N ALA A 252 -2.82 -6.36 -18.64
CA ALA A 252 -2.40 -5.59 -17.48
C ALA A 252 -3.54 -5.47 -16.45
N ASP A 253 -3.22 -5.65 -15.16
CA ASP A 253 -4.13 -5.33 -14.07
C ASP A 253 -4.32 -3.82 -13.88
N ASN A 254 -5.29 -3.43 -13.05
CA ASN A 254 -5.62 -2.02 -12.83
C ASN A 254 -4.45 -1.23 -12.23
N ALA A 255 -3.71 -1.83 -11.30
CA ALA A 255 -2.58 -1.18 -10.64
C ALA A 255 -1.47 -0.83 -11.65
N ARG A 256 -1.16 -1.77 -12.55
CA ARG A 256 -0.19 -1.56 -13.63
C ARG A 256 -0.65 -0.47 -14.59
N LEU A 257 -1.90 -0.51 -15.04
CA LEU A 257 -2.44 0.51 -15.94
C LEU A 257 -2.43 1.91 -15.30
N LEU A 258 -2.80 2.02 -14.02
CA LEU A 258 -2.75 3.29 -13.29
C LEU A 258 -1.31 3.81 -13.17
N LEU A 259 -0.35 2.94 -12.88
CA LEU A 259 1.07 3.32 -12.88
C LEU A 259 1.52 3.84 -14.25
N GLN A 260 1.20 3.10 -15.31
CA GLN A 260 1.53 3.49 -16.68
C GLN A 260 0.93 4.86 -17.03
N LEU A 261 -0.35 5.06 -16.71
CA LEU A 261 -1.04 6.34 -16.93
C LEU A 261 -0.37 7.49 -16.20
N LYS A 262 -0.09 7.33 -14.90
CA LYS A 262 0.59 8.35 -14.08
C LYS A 262 1.96 8.69 -14.66
N VAL A 263 2.79 7.70 -14.95
CA VAL A 263 4.13 7.89 -15.52
C VAL A 263 4.04 8.56 -16.90
N SER A 264 3.17 8.10 -17.79
CA SER A 264 3.00 8.71 -19.11
C SER A 264 2.50 10.16 -19.04
N ALA A 265 1.60 10.49 -18.10
CA ALA A 265 1.16 11.87 -17.88
C ALA A 265 2.29 12.76 -17.35
N LEU A 266 3.09 12.27 -16.39
CA LEU A 266 4.27 12.97 -15.89
C LEU A 266 5.31 13.21 -17.01
N LEU A 267 5.56 12.19 -17.83
CA LEU A 267 6.49 12.29 -18.96
C LEU A 267 5.99 13.27 -20.02
N TYR A 268 4.71 13.20 -20.37
CA TYR A 268 4.11 14.13 -21.32
C TYR A 268 4.21 15.58 -20.82
N ALA A 269 4.08 15.80 -19.52
CA ALA A 269 4.20 17.12 -18.95
C ALA A 269 5.62 17.68 -18.95
N ALA A 270 6.59 16.85 -18.58
CA ALA A 270 8.00 17.23 -18.57
C ALA A 270 8.54 17.43 -19.99
N ALA A 271 8.10 16.60 -20.94
CA ALA A 271 8.47 16.63 -22.33
C ALA A 271 7.27 16.26 -23.23
N PRO A 272 6.48 17.25 -23.69
CA PRO A 272 5.29 16.99 -24.50
C PRO A 272 5.61 16.27 -25.81
N GLN A 273 5.22 15.00 -25.89
CA GLN A 273 5.30 14.19 -27.10
C GLN A 273 3.90 13.66 -27.48
N PRO A 274 3.43 13.82 -28.73
CA PRO A 274 2.11 13.36 -29.14
C PRO A 274 1.87 11.86 -28.88
N ALA A 275 2.90 11.02 -29.07
CA ALA A 275 2.81 9.58 -28.85
C ALA A 275 2.49 9.22 -27.38
N LEU A 276 3.13 9.91 -26.43
CA LEU A 276 2.87 9.75 -25.00
C LEU A 276 1.45 10.11 -24.62
N ARG A 277 0.94 11.22 -25.16
CA ARG A 277 -0.45 11.64 -24.93
C ARG A 277 -1.43 10.61 -25.49
N VAL A 278 -1.22 10.14 -26.71
CA VAL A 278 -2.08 9.11 -27.33
C VAL A 278 -2.07 7.85 -26.48
N TYR A 279 -0.90 7.36 -26.07
CA TYR A 279 -0.79 6.18 -25.22
C TYR A 279 -1.52 6.34 -23.88
N ALA A 280 -1.30 7.46 -23.19
CA ALA A 280 -1.96 7.74 -21.92
C ALA A 280 -3.49 7.82 -22.08
N LEU A 281 -3.99 8.43 -23.16
CA LEU A 281 -5.43 8.48 -23.46
C LEU A 281 -6.01 7.09 -23.78
N THR A 282 -5.25 6.20 -24.42
CA THR A 282 -5.65 4.81 -24.61
C THR A 282 -5.82 4.11 -23.26
N ILE A 283 -4.90 4.33 -22.31
CA ILE A 283 -5.04 3.77 -20.95
C ILE A 283 -6.25 4.36 -20.23
N VAL A 284 -6.52 5.66 -20.35
CA VAL A 284 -7.73 6.29 -19.78
C VAL A 284 -8.98 5.61 -20.32
N HIS A 285 -9.04 5.34 -21.63
CA HIS A 285 -10.17 4.65 -22.25
C HIS A 285 -10.33 3.23 -21.71
N GLU A 286 -9.25 2.46 -21.65
CA GLU A 286 -9.23 1.10 -21.08
C GLU A 286 -9.72 1.10 -19.62
N LEU A 287 -9.16 1.96 -18.77
CA LEU A 287 -9.54 2.09 -17.36
C LEU A 287 -11.00 2.55 -17.17
N SER A 288 -11.55 3.33 -18.10
CA SER A 288 -12.95 3.76 -18.06
C SER A 288 -13.95 2.61 -18.27
N GLY A 289 -13.52 1.51 -18.90
CA GLY A 289 -14.30 0.29 -19.06
C GLY A 289 -14.18 -0.69 -17.89
N ARG A 290 -13.32 -0.40 -16.91
CA ARG A 290 -13.05 -1.28 -15.75
C ARG A 290 -13.73 -0.76 -14.50
N THR A 291 -13.95 -1.65 -13.53
CA THR A 291 -14.42 -1.24 -12.19
C THR A 291 -13.22 -0.80 -11.36
N LEU A 292 -13.22 0.47 -10.97
CA LEU A 292 -12.21 1.08 -10.10
C LEU A 292 -12.84 1.65 -8.84
N ARG A 293 -12.02 1.86 -7.82
CA ARG A 293 -12.38 2.59 -6.60
C ARG A 293 -12.48 4.09 -6.87
N ALA A 294 -12.98 4.85 -5.91
CA ALA A 294 -12.99 6.31 -6.00
C ALA A 294 -11.63 6.96 -5.67
N GLY A 295 -10.66 6.19 -5.18
CA GLY A 295 -9.40 6.69 -4.64
C GLY A 295 -8.52 7.50 -5.60
N LEU A 296 -7.67 8.34 -5.01
CA LEU A 296 -6.69 9.16 -5.72
C LEU A 296 -5.60 8.32 -6.38
N TYR A 297 -5.21 7.20 -5.77
CA TYR A 297 -4.06 6.44 -6.26
C TYR A 297 -4.41 5.14 -6.97
N ASP A 298 -5.50 4.51 -6.57
CA ASP A 298 -5.96 3.20 -7.08
C ASP A 298 -7.30 3.30 -7.84
N GLY A 299 -7.79 4.52 -8.07
CA GLY A 299 -9.17 4.77 -8.48
C GLY A 299 -9.38 5.81 -9.57
N TYR A 300 -10.66 6.10 -9.83
CA TYR A 300 -11.08 7.08 -10.84
C TYR A 300 -10.59 8.49 -10.56
N ALA A 301 -10.38 8.89 -9.29
CA ALA A 301 -9.83 10.20 -8.99
C ALA A 301 -8.38 10.30 -9.51
N GLY A 302 -7.58 9.25 -9.41
CA GLY A 302 -6.25 9.18 -10.02
C GLY A 302 -6.26 9.26 -11.54
N VAL A 303 -7.19 8.55 -12.19
CA VAL A 303 -7.39 8.63 -13.65
C VAL A 303 -7.74 10.05 -14.07
N LEU A 304 -8.64 10.69 -13.33
CA LEU A 304 -9.11 12.04 -13.60
C LEU A 304 -8.01 13.09 -13.38
N ALA A 305 -7.18 12.93 -12.34
CA ALA A 305 -6.00 13.76 -12.11
C ALA A 305 -4.99 13.65 -13.26
N ALA A 306 -4.66 12.42 -13.68
CA ALA A 306 -3.75 12.19 -14.81
C ALA A 306 -4.32 12.74 -16.11
N TYR A 307 -5.61 12.54 -16.38
CA TYR A 307 -6.29 13.10 -17.56
C TYR A 307 -6.26 14.63 -17.56
N THR A 308 -6.49 15.26 -16.40
CA THR A 308 -6.40 16.72 -16.24
C THR A 308 -5.00 17.24 -16.57
N CYS A 309 -3.98 16.54 -16.10
CA CYS A 309 -2.58 16.81 -16.42
C CYS A 309 -2.25 16.68 -17.92
N LEU A 310 -2.86 15.72 -18.63
CA LEU A 310 -2.69 15.56 -20.08
C LEU A 310 -3.33 16.70 -20.89
N GLU A 311 -4.45 17.24 -20.42
CA GLU A 311 -5.10 18.38 -21.09
C GLU A 311 -4.44 19.71 -20.73
N GLN A 312 -3.86 19.82 -19.53
CA GLN A 312 -3.20 21.04 -19.05
C GLN A 312 -1.86 20.74 -18.37
N PRO A 313 -0.80 20.51 -19.17
CA PRO A 313 0.53 20.18 -18.65
C PRO A 313 1.11 21.21 -17.67
N SER A 314 0.73 22.48 -17.81
CA SER A 314 1.17 23.57 -16.92
C SER A 314 0.77 23.34 -15.46
N LEU A 315 -0.28 22.55 -15.21
CA LEU A 315 -0.70 22.20 -13.86
C LEU A 315 0.39 21.37 -13.16
N LEU A 316 1.17 20.53 -13.85
CA LEU A 316 2.12 19.63 -13.19
C LEU A 316 3.19 20.28 -12.33
N ARG A 317 3.57 21.53 -12.57
CA ARG A 317 4.51 22.24 -11.67
C ARG A 317 4.02 22.28 -10.22
N ASN A 318 2.71 22.17 -10.02
CA ASN A 318 2.06 22.26 -8.72
C ASN A 318 1.57 20.91 -8.17
N TRP A 319 1.37 19.91 -9.03
CA TRP A 319 0.63 18.68 -8.68
C TRP A 319 1.43 17.38 -8.84
N HIS A 320 2.71 17.47 -9.22
CA HIS A 320 3.58 16.31 -9.29
C HIS A 320 3.70 15.57 -7.95
N SER A 321 3.63 16.31 -6.84
CA SER A 321 3.66 15.77 -5.48
C SER A 321 2.47 14.85 -5.18
N LEU A 322 1.28 15.12 -5.76
CA LEU A 322 0.15 14.18 -5.70
C LEU A 322 0.49 12.87 -6.40
N ILE A 323 0.95 12.95 -7.65
CA ILE A 323 1.11 11.77 -8.51
C ILE A 323 2.25 10.88 -7.99
N TRP A 324 3.25 11.49 -7.37
CA TRP A 324 4.40 10.78 -6.82
C TRP A 324 4.04 9.99 -5.56
N ALA A 325 3.25 10.55 -4.66
CA ALA A 325 3.03 10.00 -3.32
C ALA A 325 2.67 8.49 -3.28
N ASP A 326 1.99 7.92 -4.27
CA ASP A 326 1.67 6.49 -4.25
C ASP A 326 1.73 5.77 -5.61
N ILE A 327 2.88 5.13 -5.83
CA ILE A 327 3.14 4.25 -6.98
C ILE A 327 3.64 2.87 -6.53
N THR A 328 3.84 2.67 -5.24
CA THR A 328 4.52 1.46 -4.76
C THR A 328 3.64 0.56 -3.93
N VAL A 329 2.48 1.00 -3.44
CA VAL A 329 1.66 0.16 -2.56
C VAL A 329 0.80 -0.81 -3.34
N SER A 330 1.12 -2.10 -3.21
CA SER A 330 0.27 -3.17 -3.67
C SER A 330 -0.96 -3.21 -2.77
N HIS A 331 -2.09 -2.80 -3.31
CA HIS A 331 -3.38 -3.09 -2.68
C HIS A 331 -3.57 -4.60 -2.62
N VAL A 332 -4.37 -5.09 -1.66
CA VAL A 332 -4.77 -6.49 -1.61
C VAL A 332 -5.47 -6.86 -2.93
N PRO A 333 -4.89 -7.75 -3.75
CA PRO A 333 -5.56 -8.22 -4.95
C PRO A 333 -6.84 -8.99 -4.60
N ALA A 334 -7.84 -8.95 -5.49
CA ALA A 334 -9.07 -9.73 -5.36
C ALA A 334 -8.82 -11.23 -5.63
N VAL A 335 -8.00 -11.86 -4.79
CA VAL A 335 -7.63 -13.27 -4.87
C VAL A 335 -7.86 -13.91 -3.50
N ILE A 336 -8.57 -15.03 -3.48
CA ILE A 336 -8.73 -15.88 -2.31
C ILE A 336 -7.82 -17.09 -2.45
N HIS A 337 -6.98 -17.34 -1.46
CA HIS A 337 -6.07 -18.48 -1.39
C HIS A 337 -6.60 -19.47 -0.35
N LEU A 338 -6.87 -20.69 -0.81
CA LEU A 338 -7.31 -21.81 0.03
C LEU A 338 -6.28 -22.93 -0.11
N ILE A 339 -5.69 -23.39 0.99
CA ILE A 339 -4.89 -24.62 0.99
C ILE A 339 -5.81 -25.79 1.29
N VAL A 340 -5.63 -26.92 0.62
CA VAL A 340 -6.39 -28.15 0.83
C VAL A 340 -5.48 -29.33 1.10
N GLY A 341 -5.80 -30.10 2.13
CA GLY A 341 -5.16 -31.38 2.43
C GLY A 341 -5.74 -32.56 1.63
N PRO A 342 -5.26 -33.80 1.92
CA PRO A 342 -5.52 -34.99 1.10
C PRO A 342 -6.94 -35.57 1.22
N GLY A 343 -7.77 -35.06 2.14
CA GLY A 343 -9.15 -35.54 2.31
C GLY A 343 -10.07 -34.44 2.82
N THR A 344 -11.27 -34.35 2.24
CA THR A 344 -12.32 -33.40 2.63
C THR A 344 -13.49 -34.12 3.33
N ASN A 345 -14.44 -33.34 3.83
CA ASN A 345 -15.72 -33.81 4.32
C ASN A 345 -16.81 -32.80 3.91
N ALA A 346 -18.09 -33.13 4.12
CA ALA A 346 -19.20 -32.27 3.69
C ALA A 346 -19.15 -30.83 4.24
N LEU A 347 -18.58 -30.63 5.44
CA LEU A 347 -18.41 -29.31 6.03
C LEU A 347 -17.27 -28.53 5.34
N ILE A 348 -16.13 -29.17 5.10
CA ILE A 348 -15.02 -28.58 4.32
C ILE A 348 -15.49 -28.24 2.91
N ASP A 349 -16.21 -29.14 2.24
CA ASP A 349 -16.73 -28.89 0.89
C ASP A 349 -17.70 -27.69 0.88
N ARG A 350 -18.53 -27.54 1.91
CA ARG A 350 -19.40 -26.37 2.10
C ARG A 350 -18.57 -25.09 2.28
N CYS A 351 -17.55 -25.11 3.12
CA CYS A 351 -16.66 -23.97 3.35
C CYS A 351 -15.97 -23.56 2.04
N LEU A 352 -15.34 -24.50 1.32
CA LEU A 352 -14.69 -24.25 0.03
C LEU A 352 -15.66 -23.69 -1.02
N GLN A 353 -16.88 -24.22 -1.09
CA GLN A 353 -17.90 -23.74 -2.02
C GLN A 353 -18.40 -22.33 -1.66
N SER A 354 -18.43 -21.98 -0.37
CA SER A 354 -18.88 -20.66 0.09
C SER A 354 -18.04 -19.52 -0.48
N TRP A 355 -16.73 -19.75 -0.66
CA TRP A 355 -15.77 -18.78 -1.21
C TRP A 355 -15.90 -18.57 -2.71
N ARG A 356 -16.40 -19.57 -3.46
CA ARG A 356 -16.64 -19.43 -4.91
C ARG A 356 -17.69 -18.38 -5.24
N ARG A 357 -18.56 -18.02 -4.29
CA ARG A 357 -19.54 -16.93 -4.45
C ARG A 357 -18.87 -15.58 -4.75
N LEU A 358 -17.63 -15.36 -4.30
CA LEU A 358 -16.91 -14.13 -4.60
C LEU A 358 -16.45 -14.01 -6.06
N GLN A 359 -16.50 -15.09 -6.86
CA GLN A 359 -16.18 -15.01 -8.28
C GLN A 359 -17.16 -14.12 -9.04
N GLU A 360 -18.43 -14.08 -8.62
CA GLU A 360 -19.45 -13.17 -9.16
C GLU A 360 -19.10 -11.68 -8.88
N HIS A 361 -18.26 -11.44 -7.88
CA HIS A 361 -17.75 -10.13 -7.50
C HIS A 361 -16.33 -9.87 -8.01
N GLY A 362 -15.86 -10.64 -9.00
CA GLY A 362 -14.57 -10.45 -9.66
C GLY A 362 -13.36 -11.00 -8.90
N TYR A 363 -13.55 -11.79 -7.83
CA TYR A 363 -12.44 -12.46 -7.16
C TYR A 363 -11.99 -13.71 -7.93
N THR A 364 -10.69 -13.96 -7.91
CA THR A 364 -10.12 -15.24 -8.31
C THR A 364 -9.96 -16.14 -7.09
N VAL A 365 -10.53 -17.35 -7.10
CA VAL A 365 -10.31 -18.34 -6.04
C VAL A 365 -9.24 -19.33 -6.49
N ARG A 366 -8.13 -19.41 -5.74
CA ARG A 366 -7.00 -20.32 -5.98
C ARG A 366 -6.93 -21.38 -4.90
N ILE A 367 -6.96 -22.63 -5.32
CA ILE A 367 -6.84 -23.80 -4.45
C ILE A 367 -5.44 -24.37 -4.59
N TRP A 368 -4.77 -24.56 -3.45
CA TRP A 368 -3.39 -25.04 -3.35
C TRP A 368 -3.37 -26.41 -2.68
N ASN A 369 -2.85 -27.41 -3.37
CA ASN A 369 -2.53 -28.71 -2.79
C ASN A 369 -1.02 -28.84 -2.59
N ASP A 370 -0.58 -29.88 -1.88
CA ASP A 370 0.84 -30.06 -1.54
C ASP A 370 1.77 -30.07 -2.77
N ALA A 371 1.33 -30.64 -3.91
CA ALA A 371 2.12 -30.67 -5.13
C ALA A 371 2.29 -29.29 -5.77
N LEU A 372 1.22 -28.49 -5.83
CA LEU A 372 1.27 -27.11 -6.31
C LEU A 372 2.14 -26.23 -5.40
N ILE A 373 2.06 -26.45 -4.09
CA ILE A 373 2.86 -25.72 -3.12
C ILE A 373 4.34 -26.08 -3.27
N ALA A 374 4.68 -27.37 -3.38
CA ALA A 374 6.06 -27.80 -3.56
C ALA A 374 6.69 -27.15 -4.81
N ALA A 375 6.00 -27.21 -5.96
CA ALA A 375 6.46 -26.58 -7.19
C ALA A 375 6.62 -25.05 -7.04
N PHE A 376 5.66 -24.40 -6.37
CA PHE A 376 5.73 -22.96 -6.09
C PHE A 376 6.92 -22.59 -5.20
N LEU A 377 7.19 -23.36 -4.15
CA LEU A 377 8.33 -23.09 -3.26
C LEU A 377 9.66 -23.29 -3.99
N GLU A 378 9.79 -24.34 -4.80
CA GLU A 378 10.98 -24.57 -5.61
C GLU A 378 11.25 -23.43 -6.61
N GLU A 379 10.22 -22.84 -7.19
CA GLU A 379 10.35 -21.74 -8.15
C GLU A 379 10.61 -20.39 -7.47
N TYR A 380 9.86 -20.05 -6.43
CA TYR A 380 9.83 -18.69 -5.86
C TYR A 380 10.57 -18.54 -4.53
N TYR A 381 10.61 -19.58 -3.69
CA TYR A 381 11.20 -19.54 -2.35
C TYR A 381 12.01 -20.80 -2.01
N PRO A 382 13.10 -21.11 -2.74
CA PRO A 382 13.86 -22.34 -2.53
C PRO A 382 14.37 -22.52 -1.09
N PHE A 383 14.55 -21.41 -0.35
CA PHE A 383 14.99 -21.44 1.05
C PHE A 383 13.99 -22.12 1.98
N ALA A 384 12.69 -22.15 1.64
CA ALA A 384 11.64 -22.69 2.47
C ALA A 384 11.29 -24.16 2.14
N THR A 385 11.75 -24.69 1.01
CA THR A 385 11.40 -26.04 0.53
C THR A 385 11.72 -27.12 1.56
N ALA A 386 12.88 -27.03 2.22
CA ALA A 386 13.28 -28.01 3.23
C ALA A 386 12.40 -27.96 4.49
N ALA A 387 12.01 -26.77 4.94
CA ALA A 387 11.13 -26.63 6.10
C ALA A 387 9.72 -27.16 5.79
N PHE A 388 9.22 -26.92 4.58
CA PHE A 388 7.93 -27.42 4.11
C PHE A 388 7.91 -28.95 3.96
N SER A 389 8.90 -29.54 3.28
CA SER A 389 8.92 -30.98 3.01
C SER A 389 9.09 -31.84 4.27
N HIS A 390 9.74 -31.30 5.30
CA HIS A 390 9.92 -31.97 6.59
C HIS A 390 8.91 -31.54 7.66
N ALA A 391 7.83 -30.86 7.27
CA ALA A 391 6.78 -30.45 8.20
C ALA A 391 6.16 -31.66 8.92
N ARG A 392 5.86 -31.50 10.22
CA ARG A 392 5.33 -32.59 11.06
C ARG A 392 3.92 -33.05 10.66
N ASN A 393 3.13 -32.16 10.10
CA ASN A 393 1.75 -32.40 9.69
C ASN A 393 1.32 -31.37 8.62
N HIS A 394 0.14 -31.55 8.03
CA HIS A 394 -0.38 -30.64 7.01
C HIS A 394 -0.64 -29.23 7.54
N GLY A 395 -0.95 -29.06 8.83
CA GLY A 395 -1.10 -27.73 9.44
C GLY A 395 0.20 -26.93 9.40
N GLU A 396 1.30 -27.53 9.85
CA GLU A 396 2.63 -26.91 9.80
C GLU A 396 3.10 -26.62 8.37
N ALA A 397 2.83 -27.54 7.44
CA ALA A 397 3.12 -27.33 6.02
C ALA A 397 2.33 -26.14 5.45
N SER A 398 1.03 -26.07 5.80
CA SER A 398 0.13 -24.98 5.41
C SER A 398 0.54 -23.64 6.01
N ASP A 399 1.02 -23.61 7.26
CA ASP A 399 1.56 -22.40 7.89
C ASP A 399 2.75 -21.84 7.10
N ILE A 400 3.73 -22.68 6.76
CA ILE A 400 4.90 -22.24 5.98
C ILE A 400 4.46 -21.71 4.60
N ALA A 401 3.54 -22.41 3.94
CA ALA A 401 3.11 -22.09 2.59
C ALA A 401 2.24 -20.83 2.52
N ARG A 402 1.28 -20.64 3.44
CA ARG A 402 0.28 -19.57 3.37
C ARG A 402 0.91 -18.18 3.37
N TYR A 403 1.93 -17.96 4.19
CA TYR A 403 2.61 -16.66 4.27
C TYR A 403 3.34 -16.35 2.97
N LEU A 404 4.04 -17.34 2.41
CA LEU A 404 4.80 -17.19 1.16
C LEU A 404 3.88 -17.04 -0.07
N ILE A 405 2.76 -17.76 -0.10
CA ILE A 405 1.73 -17.63 -1.15
C ILE A 405 1.17 -16.20 -1.17
N VAL A 406 0.72 -15.69 -0.02
CA VAL A 406 0.17 -14.32 0.05
C VAL A 406 1.27 -13.29 -0.17
N HIS A 407 2.50 -13.52 0.28
CA HIS A 407 3.62 -12.65 -0.05
C HIS A 407 3.85 -12.59 -1.58
N ALA A 408 3.83 -13.71 -2.29
CA ALA A 408 4.08 -13.75 -3.74
C ALA A 408 2.96 -13.15 -4.59
N PHE A 409 1.72 -13.41 -4.21
CA PHE A 409 0.55 -13.10 -5.04
C PHE A 409 -0.33 -11.98 -4.47
N GLY A 410 -0.13 -11.59 -3.21
CA GLY A 410 -1.11 -10.83 -2.43
C GLY A 410 -2.35 -11.66 -2.16
N GLY A 411 -3.40 -11.01 -1.66
CA GLY A 411 -4.75 -11.56 -1.58
C GLY A 411 -5.14 -11.89 -0.16
N CYS A 412 -6.25 -12.60 -0.02
CA CYS A 412 -6.76 -13.08 1.25
C CYS A 412 -6.47 -14.58 1.37
N TYR A 413 -5.80 -14.99 2.42
CA TYR A 413 -5.71 -16.40 2.80
C TYR A 413 -6.82 -16.78 3.76
N MET A 414 -7.37 -17.98 3.58
CA MET A 414 -8.39 -18.56 4.46
C MET A 414 -8.14 -20.06 4.64
N ASP A 415 -8.29 -20.56 5.86
CA ASP A 415 -8.33 -22.00 6.13
C ASP A 415 -9.56 -22.64 5.45
N TRP A 416 -9.42 -23.89 5.02
CA TRP A 416 -10.47 -24.62 4.29
C TRP A 416 -11.75 -24.92 5.09
N ASP A 417 -11.73 -24.70 6.39
CA ASP A 417 -12.83 -24.89 7.35
C ASP A 417 -13.32 -23.54 7.90
N ILE A 418 -13.03 -22.46 7.16
CA ILE A 418 -13.69 -21.17 7.29
C ILE A 418 -14.77 -21.07 6.23
N GLU A 419 -16.01 -20.83 6.67
CA GLU A 419 -17.14 -20.57 5.79
C GLU A 419 -17.37 -19.06 5.70
N LEU A 420 -17.42 -18.57 4.45
CA LEU A 420 -17.91 -17.25 4.14
C LEU A 420 -19.43 -17.29 4.26
N LEU A 421 -20.02 -16.46 5.13
CA LEU A 421 -21.46 -16.33 5.33
C LEU A 421 -22.03 -15.18 4.52
N LEU A 422 -21.40 -14.00 4.60
CA LEU A 422 -21.85 -12.73 4.02
C LEU A 422 -20.79 -12.18 3.04
N PRO A 423 -20.89 -12.48 1.72
CA PRO A 423 -19.92 -12.04 0.72
C PRO A 423 -19.78 -10.53 0.58
N ASP A 424 -20.89 -9.79 0.66
CA ASP A 424 -20.89 -8.32 0.54
C ASP A 424 -20.16 -7.69 1.74
N VAL A 425 -20.54 -8.07 2.96
CA VAL A 425 -19.89 -7.60 4.20
C VAL A 425 -18.39 -7.92 4.20
N PHE A 426 -17.99 -9.10 3.70
CA PHE A 426 -16.57 -9.44 3.57
C PHE A 426 -15.85 -8.47 2.62
N ARG A 427 -16.44 -8.20 1.45
CA ARG A 427 -15.87 -7.30 0.45
C ARG A 427 -15.74 -5.89 1.01
N ASP A 428 -16.76 -5.37 1.67
CA ASP A 428 -16.75 -4.01 2.22
C ASP A 428 -15.67 -3.89 3.30
N LEU A 429 -15.57 -4.90 4.16
CA LEU A 429 -14.52 -4.97 5.17
C LEU A 429 -13.12 -5.03 4.55
N THR A 430 -12.87 -5.88 3.56
CA THR A 430 -11.58 -5.88 2.84
C THR A 430 -11.33 -4.57 2.07
N GLY A 431 -12.39 -3.86 1.70
CA GLY A 431 -12.35 -2.52 1.12
C GLY A 431 -11.78 -1.47 2.07
N ARG A 432 -12.15 -1.56 3.36
CA ARG A 432 -11.66 -0.67 4.43
C ARG A 432 -10.17 -0.86 4.74
N TYR A 433 -9.60 -2.04 4.43
CA TYR A 433 -8.19 -2.34 4.67
C TYR A 433 -7.44 -2.55 3.34
N PRO A 434 -7.16 -1.48 2.57
CA PRO A 434 -6.58 -1.57 1.23
C PRO A 434 -5.22 -2.28 1.18
N TYR A 435 -4.49 -2.28 2.29
CA TYR A 435 -3.15 -2.90 2.43
C TYR A 435 -3.17 -4.24 3.14
N GLY A 436 -4.36 -4.71 3.51
CA GLY A 436 -4.57 -6.00 4.15
C GLY A 436 -4.80 -5.89 5.64
N PHE A 437 -5.08 -7.04 6.24
CA PHE A 437 -5.41 -7.15 7.65
C PHE A 437 -4.75 -8.38 8.28
N LEU A 438 -4.51 -8.27 9.58
CA LEU A 438 -4.21 -9.36 10.50
C LEU A 438 -5.34 -9.41 11.52
N ILE A 439 -5.90 -10.58 11.78
CA ILE A 439 -6.98 -10.68 12.76
C ILE A 439 -6.36 -10.92 14.13
N ILE A 440 -6.74 -10.11 15.13
CA ILE A 440 -6.20 -10.19 16.49
C ILE A 440 -7.28 -10.59 17.49
N ASP A 441 -6.95 -11.53 18.37
CA ASP A 441 -7.74 -11.80 19.57
C ASP A 441 -7.36 -10.79 20.66
N PRO A 442 -8.26 -9.84 21.02
CA PRO A 442 -7.95 -8.80 22.00
C PRO A 442 -7.75 -9.33 23.43
N VAL A 443 -8.06 -10.60 23.69
CA VAL A 443 -7.88 -11.21 25.02
C VAL A 443 -6.41 -11.54 25.30
N ASN A 444 -5.62 -11.88 24.27
CA ASN A 444 -4.27 -12.41 24.44
C ASN A 444 -3.27 -11.96 23.35
N ASP A 445 -3.67 -11.00 22.51
CA ASP A 445 -2.90 -10.45 21.38
C ASP A 445 -2.42 -11.49 20.36
N THR A 446 -3.10 -12.64 20.29
CA THR A 446 -2.77 -13.69 19.32
C THR A 446 -3.31 -13.32 17.96
N LEU A 447 -2.52 -13.56 16.92
CA LEU A 447 -2.91 -13.29 15.54
C LEU A 447 -3.48 -14.55 14.90
N ALA A 448 -4.61 -14.44 14.20
CA ALA A 448 -5.27 -15.54 13.52
C ALA A 448 -4.48 -15.90 12.25
N SER A 449 -3.74 -17.02 12.29
CA SER A 449 -3.00 -17.54 11.13
C SER A 449 -3.92 -18.17 10.09
N GLU A 450 -5.15 -18.51 10.49
CA GLU A 450 -6.20 -19.10 9.65
C GLU A 450 -6.84 -18.11 8.66
N ALA A 451 -6.70 -16.80 8.87
CA ALA A 451 -7.32 -15.79 8.03
C ALA A 451 -6.58 -14.45 8.11
N PHE A 452 -6.03 -14.02 6.98
CA PHE A 452 -5.37 -12.72 6.84
C PHE A 452 -5.35 -12.29 5.39
N ALA A 453 -5.08 -11.01 5.15
CA ALA A 453 -4.92 -10.50 3.80
C ALA A 453 -3.73 -9.56 3.71
N ALA A 454 -3.05 -9.53 2.58
CA ALA A 454 -1.98 -8.58 2.34
C ALA A 454 -1.84 -8.20 0.86
N GLY A 455 -1.22 -7.06 0.62
CA GLY A 455 -0.70 -6.70 -0.69
C GLY A 455 0.44 -7.63 -1.11
N LYS A 456 0.64 -7.80 -2.42
CA LYS A 456 1.81 -8.52 -2.96
C LYS A 456 3.11 -7.92 -2.43
N GLY A 457 4.02 -8.77 -1.95
CA GLY A 457 5.32 -8.35 -1.41
C GLY A 457 5.23 -7.79 0.00
N GLU A 458 4.32 -8.29 0.83
CA GLU A 458 4.19 -7.87 2.23
C GLU A 458 5.43 -8.20 3.07
N PRO A 459 6.19 -7.19 3.54
CA PRO A 459 7.49 -7.42 4.16
C PRO A 459 7.40 -8.32 5.39
N TYR A 460 6.38 -8.11 6.21
CA TYR A 460 6.14 -8.91 7.41
C TYR A 460 5.97 -10.41 7.11
N LEU A 461 5.22 -10.77 6.06
CA LEU A 461 5.00 -12.18 5.73
C LEU A 461 6.28 -12.89 5.27
N LEU A 462 7.19 -12.16 4.61
CA LEU A 462 8.50 -12.70 4.25
C LEU A 462 9.38 -12.88 5.50
N SER A 463 9.49 -11.84 6.34
CA SER A 463 10.28 -11.91 7.59
C SER A 463 9.78 -13.03 8.52
N LEU A 464 8.47 -13.22 8.59
CA LEU A 464 7.84 -14.33 9.31
C LEU A 464 8.27 -15.70 8.75
N ALA A 465 8.26 -15.89 7.43
CA ALA A 465 8.70 -17.13 6.81
C ALA A 465 10.21 -17.38 7.01
N GLU A 466 11.03 -16.34 6.95
CA GLU A 466 12.47 -16.40 7.23
C GLU A 466 12.74 -16.81 8.68
N ASP A 467 12.01 -16.26 9.65
CA ASP A 467 12.11 -16.65 11.07
C ASP A 467 11.79 -18.14 11.28
N ILE A 468 10.72 -18.62 10.64
CA ILE A 468 10.31 -20.04 10.68
C ILE A 468 11.45 -20.92 10.14
N VAL A 469 11.98 -20.58 8.96
CA VAL A 469 13.06 -21.34 8.33
C VAL A 469 14.37 -21.26 9.14
N ALA A 470 14.68 -20.11 9.75
CA ALA A 470 15.83 -19.98 10.62
C ALA A 470 15.73 -20.88 11.86
N ILE A 471 14.54 -20.99 12.46
CA ILE A 471 14.27 -21.91 13.57
C ILE A 471 14.45 -23.37 13.13
N TYR A 472 13.91 -23.73 11.96
CA TYR A 472 14.11 -25.05 11.36
C TYR A 472 15.60 -25.38 11.17
N ASN A 473 16.33 -24.50 10.49
CA ASN A 473 17.76 -24.69 10.19
C ASN A 473 18.62 -24.75 11.46
N SER A 474 18.21 -24.08 12.53
CA SER A 474 18.91 -24.14 13.83
C SER A 474 18.63 -25.43 14.63
N GLY A 475 17.75 -26.32 14.15
CA GLY A 475 17.34 -27.52 14.87
C GLY A 475 16.43 -27.25 16.07
N ARG A 476 15.95 -26.01 16.25
CA ARG A 476 15.09 -25.61 17.37
C ARG A 476 13.61 -25.88 17.12
N ARG A 477 13.20 -26.29 15.91
CA ARG A 477 11.79 -26.63 15.59
C ARG A 477 11.19 -27.61 16.61
N ASP A 478 11.93 -28.66 16.93
CA ASP A 478 11.41 -29.76 17.76
C ASP A 478 11.30 -29.41 19.25
N THR A 479 11.78 -28.24 19.66
CA THR A 479 11.56 -27.72 21.03
C THR A 479 10.27 -26.90 21.14
N MET A 480 9.54 -26.70 20.04
CA MET A 480 8.36 -25.84 19.95
C MET A 480 7.14 -26.61 19.45
N LEU A 481 5.95 -26.26 19.98
CA LEU A 481 4.68 -26.71 19.41
C LEU A 481 4.40 -25.98 18.08
N THR A 482 3.59 -26.56 17.18
CA THR A 482 3.27 -25.95 15.88
C THR A 482 2.79 -24.49 15.99
N PRO A 483 1.89 -24.12 16.94
CA PRO A 483 1.49 -22.71 17.08
C PRO A 483 2.63 -21.74 17.43
N GLN A 484 3.66 -22.21 18.13
CA GLN A 484 4.87 -21.44 18.51
C GLN A 484 5.93 -21.44 17.40
N TYR A 485 5.98 -22.50 16.61
CA TYR A 485 6.95 -22.65 15.54
C TYR A 485 6.52 -21.89 14.29
N SER A 486 5.33 -22.19 13.75
CA SER A 486 4.85 -21.71 12.45
C SER A 486 3.49 -21.01 12.47
N GLY A 487 2.70 -21.24 13.53
CA GLY A 487 1.31 -20.76 13.60
C GLY A 487 1.14 -19.40 14.30
N PRO A 488 0.03 -19.20 15.03
CA PRO A 488 -0.43 -17.88 15.45
C PRO A 488 0.47 -17.16 16.47
N TYR A 489 1.18 -17.90 17.34
CA TYR A 489 2.15 -17.28 18.26
C TYR A 489 3.42 -16.86 17.54
N ARG A 490 3.86 -17.62 16.53
CA ARG A 490 4.98 -17.22 15.67
C ARG A 490 4.66 -15.92 14.94
N MET A 491 3.45 -15.80 14.39
CA MET A 491 2.99 -14.55 13.76
C MET A 491 3.16 -13.35 14.72
N ARG A 492 2.59 -13.45 15.92
CA ARG A 492 2.70 -12.37 16.93
C ARG A 492 4.16 -12.03 17.25
N ASP A 493 4.97 -13.04 17.55
CA ASP A 493 6.36 -12.85 17.98
C ASP A 493 7.20 -12.21 16.85
N SER A 494 7.02 -12.66 15.60
CA SER A 494 7.69 -12.07 14.43
C SER A 494 7.20 -10.65 14.15
N LEU A 495 5.90 -10.36 14.33
CA LEU A 495 5.38 -8.99 14.13
C LEU A 495 5.98 -8.02 15.14
N GLN A 496 6.13 -8.44 16.39
CA GLN A 496 6.78 -7.64 17.43
C GLN A 496 8.27 -7.40 17.16
N LEU A 497 8.94 -8.40 16.59
CA LEU A 497 10.36 -8.35 16.24
C LEU A 497 10.64 -7.38 15.09
N HIS A 498 9.87 -7.48 14.00
CA HIS A 498 10.18 -6.78 12.75
C HIS A 498 9.42 -5.44 12.58
N ARG A 499 8.21 -5.31 13.14
CA ARG A 499 7.35 -4.10 13.07
C ARG A 499 7.25 -3.48 11.66
N ASN A 500 7.30 -4.29 10.63
CA ASN A 500 7.39 -3.89 9.23
C ASN A 500 6.12 -4.23 8.43
N SER A 501 5.00 -4.49 9.09
CA SER A 501 3.75 -4.81 8.41
C SER A 501 3.00 -3.57 7.97
N ARG A 502 2.41 -3.62 6.78
CA ARG A 502 1.45 -2.63 6.26
C ARG A 502 0.00 -3.01 6.56
N GLN A 503 -0.22 -4.21 7.08
CA GLN A 503 -1.55 -4.73 7.37
C GLN A 503 -2.13 -4.08 8.63
N THR A 504 -3.43 -3.82 8.63
CA THR A 504 -4.15 -3.33 9.80
C THR A 504 -4.51 -4.48 10.74
N GLN A 505 -4.35 -4.31 12.04
CA GLN A 505 -4.85 -5.30 13.01
C GLN A 505 -6.35 -5.10 13.23
N VAL A 506 -7.14 -6.14 13.01
CA VAL A 506 -8.60 -6.12 13.08
C VAL A 506 -9.06 -7.07 14.18
N PRO A 507 -9.88 -6.61 15.14
CA PRO A 507 -10.41 -7.49 16.19
C PRO A 507 -11.13 -8.71 15.61
N VAL A 508 -10.92 -9.87 16.22
CA VAL A 508 -11.53 -11.16 15.80
C VAL A 508 -13.04 -11.07 15.61
N LYS A 509 -13.72 -10.25 16.42
CA LYS A 509 -15.17 -10.03 16.39
C LYS A 509 -15.70 -9.17 15.25
N GLU A 510 -14.84 -8.49 14.50
CA GLU A 510 -15.25 -7.81 13.26
C GLU A 510 -15.32 -8.79 12.09
N MET A 511 -14.60 -9.91 12.18
CA MET A 511 -14.46 -10.90 11.10
C MET A 511 -15.26 -12.16 11.36
N PHE A 512 -15.16 -12.70 12.57
CA PHE A 512 -15.70 -14.00 12.93
C PHE A 512 -16.89 -13.89 13.88
N VAL A 513 -17.91 -14.73 13.64
CA VAL A 513 -19.10 -14.84 14.50
C VAL A 513 -18.68 -15.20 15.94
N TYR A 514 -17.70 -16.07 16.09
CA TYR A 514 -17.20 -16.55 17.39
C TYR A 514 -15.71 -16.23 17.53
N ASP A 515 -15.31 -15.86 18.73
CA ASP A 515 -13.90 -15.83 19.11
C ASP A 515 -13.46 -17.22 19.61
N TYR A 516 -12.19 -17.32 19.99
CA TYR A 516 -11.57 -18.55 20.48
C TYR A 516 -12.21 -19.11 21.77
N ALA A 517 -12.83 -18.27 22.60
CA ALA A 517 -13.48 -18.70 23.83
C ALA A 517 -14.89 -19.26 23.56
N GLU A 518 -15.60 -18.68 22.60
CA GLU A 518 -17.00 -19.01 22.32
C GLU A 518 -17.17 -20.19 21.38
N ILE A 519 -16.18 -20.46 20.52
CA ILE A 519 -16.32 -21.39 19.40
C ILE A 519 -16.63 -22.84 19.81
N ARG A 520 -16.29 -23.23 21.05
CA ARG A 520 -16.63 -24.56 21.57
C ARG A 520 -18.11 -24.74 21.90
N THR A 521 -18.79 -23.63 22.19
CA THR A 521 -20.19 -23.60 22.59
C THR A 521 -21.11 -23.12 21.48
N MET A 522 -20.58 -22.32 20.53
CA MET A 522 -21.32 -21.73 19.40
C MET A 522 -22.71 -21.22 19.82
N PRO A 523 -22.79 -20.28 20.77
CA PRO A 523 -24.07 -19.78 21.26
C PRO A 523 -24.88 -19.19 20.11
N GLU A 524 -26.20 -19.35 20.14
CA GLU A 524 -27.08 -18.83 19.08
C GLU A 524 -26.89 -17.30 18.95
N ARG A 525 -26.60 -16.85 17.72
CA ARG A 525 -26.36 -15.44 17.40
C ARG A 525 -26.99 -15.06 16.07
N THR A 526 -27.39 -13.80 15.97
CA THR A 526 -27.62 -13.17 14.67
C THR A 526 -26.28 -13.01 13.96
N VAL A 527 -26.17 -13.55 12.75
CA VAL A 527 -24.96 -13.44 11.93
C VAL A 527 -24.91 -12.03 11.33
N THR A 528 -23.97 -11.21 11.83
CA THR A 528 -23.74 -9.83 11.35
C THR A 528 -22.34 -9.64 10.76
N VAL A 529 -21.49 -10.66 10.83
CA VAL A 529 -20.08 -10.63 10.43
C VAL A 529 -19.80 -11.69 9.39
N PRO A 530 -18.75 -11.54 8.56
CA PRO A 530 -18.66 -12.28 7.32
C PRO A 530 -18.31 -13.76 7.47
N LEU A 531 -17.61 -14.16 8.54
CA LEU A 531 -16.96 -15.48 8.60
C LEU A 531 -17.38 -16.29 9.82
N ILE A 532 -17.34 -17.61 9.66
CA ILE A 532 -17.32 -18.58 10.77
C ILE A 532 -16.17 -19.56 10.55
N HIS A 533 -15.38 -19.81 11.59
CA HIS A 533 -14.29 -20.79 11.57
C HIS A 533 -14.70 -22.00 12.41
N TYR A 534 -14.67 -23.21 11.84
CA TYR A 534 -15.15 -24.43 12.51
C TYR A 534 -14.09 -25.23 13.30
N TRP A 535 -12.80 -24.91 13.19
CA TRP A 535 -11.70 -25.54 13.94
C TRP A 535 -11.71 -27.07 13.88
N LEU A 536 -11.80 -27.65 12.69
CA LEU A 536 -11.99 -29.10 12.53
C LEU A 536 -10.77 -29.94 12.91
N HIS A 537 -9.63 -29.31 13.22
CA HIS A 537 -8.35 -29.93 13.61
C HIS A 537 -7.89 -31.07 12.66
N THR A 538 -8.45 -31.16 11.46
CA THR A 538 -8.18 -32.20 10.45
C THR A 538 -6.75 -32.13 9.92
N TRP A 539 -6.12 -30.97 10.06
CA TRP A 539 -4.73 -30.65 9.70
C TRP A 539 -3.66 -31.33 10.58
N MET A 540 -4.02 -31.85 11.75
CA MET A 540 -3.07 -32.40 12.73
C MET A 540 -2.68 -33.86 12.46
N LYS A 541 -3.24 -34.49 11.41
CA LYS A 541 -2.86 -35.84 11.02
C LYS A 541 -1.45 -35.83 10.38
N PRO A 542 -0.59 -36.84 10.66
CA PRO A 542 0.71 -36.94 10.01
C PRO A 542 0.55 -36.95 8.49
N ALA A 543 1.42 -36.24 7.78
CA ALA A 543 1.51 -36.37 6.33
C ALA A 543 1.85 -37.84 5.99
N SER A 544 1.07 -38.48 5.13
CA SER A 544 1.40 -39.82 4.65
C SER A 544 2.80 -39.79 4.00
N PRO A 545 3.72 -40.72 4.31
CA PRO A 545 5.03 -40.73 3.67
C PRO A 545 4.84 -40.87 2.16
N GLN A 546 5.43 -39.94 1.39
CA GLN A 546 5.49 -40.11 -0.05
C GLN A 546 6.31 -41.36 -0.38
N PRO A 547 5.85 -42.21 -1.32
CA PRO A 547 6.69 -43.29 -1.82
C PRO A 547 7.90 -42.68 -2.55
N VAL A 548 9.09 -43.17 -2.17
CA VAL A 548 10.41 -42.82 -2.72
C VAL A 548 10.49 -43.08 -4.22
#